data_AF-A0A839ZWN6-F1
#
_entry.id   AF-A0A839ZWN6-F1
#
_cell.length_a   1.000
_cell.length_b   1.000
_cell.length_c   1.000
_cell.angle_alpha   90.00
_cell.angle_beta   90.00
_cell.angle_gamma   90.00
#
_symmetry.space_group_name_H-M   'P 1'
#
loop_
_entity.id
_entity.type
_entity.pdbx_description
1 polymer ?
#
loop_
_entity_poly.entity_id
_entity_poly.type
_entity_poly.pdbx_seq_one_letter_code
_entity_poly.pdbx_strand_id
1 'polypeptide(L)'
;MQGPSGESTSTVRTFSGWVPTITGQLSFSLIGLGASAVKCVTANIECSNPQNIHVPIRHVAVSQRRITRDLPLTVWPVPLFKPWIASEFILIGSSQAASRPRLDSITRGDEALALHHDDIGVLSGRVLVIPHHEDASEPAKALVDKIRSRAVAISNEFPRGTVCGETEFAAGFDQLLSDARKQGVMAAEASFELFRSGELRLIFRGEEGLVTQSAQDASDEDFTSDIAKQIYYFIKDISHRHYHHDRTSDNLLPIVETQKYNDENWRRETLWALARAVLETRRRNHLPGHKSALGILAYAEAFQQQLARVKRLADGTGFERSEVGEIYDFNHTRSSLDATIDELSYRKSFFAQLQALAIGSALAAAALWLTTYQVRNDLCVGIANCVAPVPPTWLRGLLHALLSRPLVPISIFFVAGLLYFEITRRSLQNIRSVRDIRWFIASWAGAAGASASRYFRRKHPVWGDTFGAFIAFAVVLVAVVATMYVVAGFFGLAPFPHWLKIETWFSLLQAK
;
A
#
# COMPACT_ATOMS: atom_id res chain seq x y z
N MET A 1 47.80 -16.73 -41.39
CA MET A 1 47.15 -15.45 -41.04
C MET A 1 46.14 -15.74 -39.94
N GLN A 2 46.52 -15.49 -38.69
CA GLN A 2 45.60 -15.56 -37.55
C GLN A 2 44.78 -14.27 -37.55
N GLY A 3 43.46 -14.38 -37.66
CA GLY A 3 42.55 -13.24 -37.55
C GLY A 3 42.61 -12.62 -36.15
N PRO A 4 42.34 -11.31 -36.01
CA PRO A 4 42.36 -10.65 -34.72
C PRO A 4 41.39 -11.37 -33.77
N SER A 5 41.93 -11.87 -32.66
CA SER A 5 41.17 -12.40 -31.54
C SER A 5 40.13 -11.36 -31.13
N GLY A 6 38.85 -11.67 -31.34
CA GLY A 6 37.74 -10.80 -30.98
C GLY A 6 37.78 -10.49 -29.49
N GLU A 7 38.10 -9.23 -29.18
CA GLU A 7 38.02 -8.68 -27.83
C GLU A 7 36.55 -8.79 -27.40
N SER A 8 36.24 -9.67 -26.45
CA SER A 8 34.88 -9.82 -25.94
C SER A 8 34.54 -8.56 -25.16
N THR A 9 33.93 -7.58 -25.83
CA THR A 9 33.40 -6.38 -25.20
C THR A 9 32.37 -6.83 -24.17
N SER A 10 32.70 -6.70 -22.88
CA SER A 10 31.78 -7.04 -21.81
C SER A 10 30.47 -6.28 -22.01
N THR A 11 29.37 -7.02 -22.14
CA THR A 11 28.05 -6.43 -22.37
C THR A 11 27.59 -5.72 -21.11
N VAL A 12 27.63 -4.39 -21.13
CA VAL A 12 27.06 -3.55 -20.07
C VAL A 12 25.56 -3.42 -20.31
N ARG A 13 24.75 -3.84 -19.33
CA ARG A 13 23.29 -3.67 -19.36
C ARG A 13 22.89 -2.55 -18.41
N THR A 14 22.00 -1.67 -18.87
CA THR A 14 21.55 -0.52 -18.10
C THR A 14 20.04 -0.52 -17.99
N PHE A 15 19.51 -0.25 -16.81
CA PHE A 15 18.08 -0.15 -16.57
C PHE A 15 17.75 1.21 -15.98
N SER A 16 16.63 1.79 -16.41
CA SER A 16 16.11 3.04 -15.88
C SER A 16 14.77 2.83 -15.19
N GLY A 17 14.63 3.43 -14.02
CA GLY A 17 13.42 3.40 -13.21
C GLY A 17 13.16 4.76 -12.58
N TRP A 18 11.96 4.94 -12.02
CA TRP A 18 11.61 6.15 -11.29
C TRP A 18 11.20 5.82 -9.86
N VAL A 19 11.85 6.44 -8.87
CA VAL A 19 11.40 6.44 -7.48
C VAL A 19 10.52 7.68 -7.28
N PRO A 20 9.21 7.51 -7.02
CA PRO A 20 8.27 8.63 -7.02
C PRO A 20 8.66 9.75 -6.06
N THR A 21 8.57 11.01 -6.51
CA THR A 21 8.77 12.19 -5.67
C THR A 21 7.85 13.34 -6.08
N ILE A 22 6.87 13.66 -5.22
CA ILE A 22 5.88 14.72 -5.51
C ILE A 22 6.52 16.10 -5.43
N THR A 23 7.44 16.31 -4.50
CA THR A 23 8.16 17.58 -4.31
C THR A 23 9.24 17.83 -5.36
N GLY A 24 9.52 16.82 -6.19
CA GLY A 24 10.61 16.83 -7.17
C GLY A 24 12.00 16.68 -6.61
N GLN A 25 12.10 16.40 -5.31
CA GLN A 25 13.37 16.17 -4.64
C GLN A 25 13.21 15.05 -3.61
N LEU A 26 13.77 13.89 -3.92
CA LEU A 26 14.03 12.86 -2.94
C LEU A 26 14.97 13.42 -1.86
N SER A 27 14.66 13.04 -0.63
CA SER A 27 15.47 13.36 0.53
C SER A 27 16.28 12.14 0.92
N PHE A 28 17.59 12.16 0.63
CA PHE A 28 18.46 11.05 0.97
C PHE A 28 18.58 10.84 2.49
N SER A 29 18.27 11.84 3.32
CA SER A 29 18.23 11.70 4.77
C SER A 29 17.07 10.82 5.28
N LEU A 30 16.07 10.56 4.44
CA LEU A 30 14.96 9.67 4.76
C LEU A 30 15.21 8.20 4.38
N ILE A 31 16.30 7.92 3.65
CA ILE A 31 16.60 6.56 3.20
C ILE A 31 16.78 5.64 4.42
N GLY A 32 16.05 4.53 4.40
CA GLY A 32 16.07 3.54 5.47
C GLY A 32 15.32 3.93 6.75
N LEU A 33 14.70 5.13 6.80
CA LEU A 33 13.78 5.55 7.87
C LEU A 33 12.32 5.16 7.59
N GLY A 34 12.04 4.57 6.43
CA GLY A 34 10.69 4.13 6.07
C GLY A 34 10.11 3.20 7.13
N ALA A 35 8.82 3.37 7.45
CA ALA A 35 8.07 2.49 8.35
C ALA A 35 7.80 1.11 7.72
N SER A 36 8.77 0.53 7.02
CA SER A 36 8.63 -0.82 6.49
C SER A 36 8.31 -1.76 7.64
N ALA A 37 7.34 -2.65 7.45
CA ALA A 37 7.04 -3.68 8.43
C ALA A 37 8.21 -4.67 8.60
N VAL A 38 9.21 -4.56 7.74
CA VAL A 38 10.40 -5.38 7.68
C VAL A 38 11.53 -4.68 8.41
N LYS A 39 12.20 -5.42 9.30
CA LYS A 39 13.40 -4.97 10.02
C LYS A 39 14.48 -4.57 9.00
N CYS A 40 14.87 -3.31 9.02
CA CYS A 40 15.91 -2.71 8.19
C CYS A 40 17.06 -2.27 9.10
N VAL A 41 18.31 -2.56 8.71
CA VAL A 41 19.50 -2.03 9.39
C VAL A 41 20.08 -0.95 8.48
N THR A 42 20.26 0.25 9.02
CA THR A 42 20.63 1.43 8.23
C THR A 42 21.74 2.21 8.93
N ALA A 43 22.76 2.60 8.16
CA ALA A 43 23.65 3.72 8.48
C ALA A 43 23.37 4.82 7.46
N ASN A 44 22.91 5.98 7.91
CA ASN A 44 22.66 7.14 7.05
C ASN A 44 23.30 8.36 7.71
N ILE A 45 24.56 8.59 7.36
CA ILE A 45 25.41 9.59 8.00
C ILE A 45 25.64 10.76 7.05
N GLU A 46 25.77 11.94 7.63
CA GLU A 46 26.09 13.18 6.91
C GLU A 46 27.41 13.69 7.45
N CYS A 47 28.36 13.87 6.52
CA CYS A 47 29.72 14.26 6.78
C CYS A 47 30.08 15.52 6.00
N SER A 48 31.06 16.28 6.49
CA SER A 48 31.62 17.39 5.72
C SER A 48 32.52 16.86 4.60
N ASN A 49 32.40 17.40 3.39
CA ASN A 49 33.31 17.06 2.29
C ASN A 49 34.74 17.55 2.65
N PRO A 50 35.76 16.67 2.64
CA PRO A 50 37.15 17.07 2.91
C PRO A 50 37.67 18.15 1.95
N GLN A 51 37.18 18.17 0.71
CA GLN A 51 37.58 19.14 -0.32
C GLN A 51 36.83 20.47 -0.19
N ASN A 52 35.63 20.46 0.42
CA ASN A 52 34.83 21.66 0.62
C ASN A 52 33.91 21.49 1.85
N ILE A 53 34.34 21.97 3.00
CA ILE A 53 33.65 21.80 4.30
C ILE A 53 32.20 22.31 4.28
N HIS A 54 31.85 23.22 3.36
CA HIS A 54 30.50 23.75 3.23
C HIS A 54 29.53 22.85 2.46
N VAL A 55 30.07 21.83 1.77
CA VAL A 55 29.29 20.86 1.00
C VAL A 55 29.18 19.56 1.81
N PRO A 56 27.98 19.16 2.25
CA PRO A 56 27.81 17.89 2.93
C PRO A 56 27.89 16.73 1.94
N ILE A 57 28.53 15.64 2.35
CA ILE A 57 28.45 14.32 1.70
C ILE A 57 27.62 13.42 2.60
N ARG A 58 26.69 12.68 2.01
CA ARG A 58 25.88 11.69 2.71
C ARG A 58 26.33 10.29 2.32
N HIS A 59 26.64 9.47 3.32
CA HIS A 59 26.92 8.05 3.12
C HIS A 59 25.75 7.22 3.62
N VAL A 60 25.34 6.24 2.83
CA VAL A 60 24.18 5.40 3.08
C VAL A 60 24.57 3.95 2.93
N ALA A 61 24.39 3.16 3.99
CA ALA A 61 24.42 1.71 3.97
C ALA A 61 23.10 1.18 4.49
N VAL A 62 22.43 0.31 3.73
CA VAL A 62 21.13 -0.26 4.09
C VAL A 62 21.17 -1.76 3.85
N SER A 63 20.78 -2.55 4.85
CA SER A 63 20.54 -4.00 4.74
C SER A 63 19.09 -4.30 5.07
N GLN A 64 18.38 -4.91 4.13
CA GLN A 64 16.99 -5.31 4.29
C GLN A 64 16.74 -6.67 3.65
N ARG A 65 16.10 -7.56 4.41
CA ARG A 65 15.55 -8.80 3.86
C ARG A 65 14.25 -8.49 3.12
N ARG A 66 14.19 -8.71 1.81
CA ARG A 66 12.96 -8.54 1.05
C ARG A 66 12.45 -9.90 0.58
N ILE A 67 11.13 -10.09 0.70
CA ILE A 67 10.42 -11.19 0.05
C ILE A 67 9.66 -10.54 -1.11
N THR A 68 9.91 -10.96 -2.35
CA THR A 68 9.23 -10.41 -3.52
C THR A 68 7.72 -10.58 -3.36
N ARG A 69 7.03 -9.47 -3.11
CA ARG A 69 5.55 -9.41 -3.09
C ARG A 69 4.96 -9.08 -4.45
N ASP A 70 5.82 -8.83 -5.42
CA ASP A 70 5.47 -8.35 -6.76
C ASP A 70 5.11 -9.49 -7.71
N LEU A 71 5.22 -10.74 -7.24
CA LEU A 71 4.73 -11.90 -7.97
C LEU A 71 3.22 -12.05 -7.78
N PRO A 72 2.45 -12.35 -8.84
CA PRO A 72 1.00 -12.49 -8.77
C PRO A 72 0.51 -13.70 -7.96
N LEU A 73 1.42 -14.44 -7.31
CA LEU A 73 1.14 -15.66 -6.57
C LEU A 73 0.91 -15.35 -5.09
N THR A 74 0.02 -16.11 -4.45
CA THR A 74 -0.19 -16.04 -3.00
C THR A 74 1.13 -16.34 -2.27
N VAL A 75 1.51 -15.48 -1.32
CA VAL A 75 2.85 -15.41 -0.71
C VAL A 75 3.28 -16.71 -0.01
N TRP A 76 2.36 -17.62 0.32
CA TRP A 76 2.61 -18.70 1.27
C TRP A 76 3.35 -19.93 0.70
N PRO A 77 3.03 -20.52 -0.47
CA PRO A 77 3.85 -21.61 -0.99
C PRO A 77 5.05 -21.14 -1.82
N VAL A 78 5.06 -19.88 -2.26
CA VAL A 78 6.05 -19.35 -3.20
C VAL A 78 7.51 -19.48 -2.71
N PRO A 79 7.82 -19.19 -1.43
CA PRO A 79 9.16 -19.43 -0.89
C PRO A 79 9.60 -20.89 -0.92
N LEU A 80 8.68 -21.87 -0.97
CA LEU A 80 9.03 -23.30 -1.02
C LEU A 80 9.54 -23.72 -2.40
N PHE A 81 9.06 -23.09 -3.48
CA PHE A 81 9.38 -23.49 -4.86
C PHE A 81 10.35 -22.56 -5.57
N LYS A 82 10.44 -21.31 -5.11
CA LYS A 82 11.30 -20.29 -5.70
C LYS A 82 12.03 -19.54 -4.60
N PRO A 83 12.99 -20.19 -3.93
CA PRO A 83 13.46 -19.66 -2.67
C PRO A 83 14.34 -18.39 -2.85
N TRP A 84 14.78 -18.07 -4.08
CA TRP A 84 15.41 -16.79 -4.46
C TRP A 84 14.52 -15.56 -4.26
N ILE A 85 13.21 -15.77 -4.10
CA ILE A 85 12.21 -14.73 -3.82
C ILE A 85 12.44 -14.06 -2.48
N ALA A 86 13.08 -14.76 -1.54
CA ALA A 86 13.66 -14.12 -0.37
C ALA A 86 15.13 -13.85 -0.67
N SER A 87 15.53 -12.59 -0.56
CA SER A 87 16.94 -12.20 -0.68
C SER A 87 17.27 -11.11 0.33
N GLU A 88 18.52 -11.06 0.74
CA GLU A 88 19.06 -9.93 1.48
C GLU A 88 19.58 -8.90 0.48
N PHE A 89 19.04 -7.69 0.56
CA PHE A 89 19.45 -6.57 -0.27
C PHE A 89 20.32 -5.65 0.55
N ILE A 90 21.47 -5.29 -0.01
CA ILE A 90 22.46 -4.42 0.64
C ILE A 90 22.76 -3.28 -0.31
N LEU A 91 22.38 -2.05 0.06
CA LEU A 91 22.76 -0.84 -0.65
C LEU A 91 23.91 -0.17 0.07
N ILE A 92 24.94 0.25 -0.65
CA ILE A 92 26.05 1.06 -0.14
C ILE A 92 26.30 2.17 -1.17
N GLY A 93 26.19 3.43 -0.75
CA GLY A 93 26.41 4.57 -1.64
C GLY A 93 26.77 5.86 -0.92
N SER A 94 27.25 6.81 -1.72
CA SER A 94 27.67 8.15 -1.30
C SER A 94 27.00 9.19 -2.19
N SER A 95 26.58 10.32 -1.61
CA SER A 95 26.02 11.40 -2.40
C SER A 95 27.12 12.18 -3.12
N GLN A 96 26.82 12.63 -4.32
CA GLN A 96 27.71 13.45 -5.13
C GLN A 96 26.91 14.61 -5.73
N ALA A 97 27.64 15.64 -6.16
CA ALA A 97 27.06 16.76 -6.85
C ALA A 97 26.50 16.32 -8.21
N ALA A 98 25.30 16.79 -8.55
CA ALA A 98 24.72 16.57 -9.88
C ALA A 98 23.90 17.78 -10.31
N SER A 99 23.96 18.08 -11.61
CA SER A 99 23.10 19.08 -12.21
C SER A 99 21.69 18.52 -12.42
N ARG A 100 20.70 19.40 -12.30
CA ARG A 100 19.30 19.14 -12.68
C ARG A 100 18.73 20.30 -13.50
N PRO A 101 17.77 20.07 -14.39
CA PRO A 101 17.12 21.15 -15.12
C PRO A 101 16.25 21.96 -14.15
N ARG A 102 16.21 23.28 -14.34
CA ARG A 102 15.28 24.13 -13.61
C ARG A 102 13.87 23.96 -14.18
N LEU A 103 12.87 23.85 -13.29
CA LEU A 103 11.50 23.59 -13.72
C LEU A 103 10.92 24.71 -14.60
N ASP A 104 11.36 25.96 -14.39
CA ASP A 104 10.90 27.14 -15.11
C ASP A 104 11.39 27.22 -16.56
N SER A 105 12.55 26.63 -16.88
CA SER A 105 13.02 26.54 -18.28
C SER A 105 12.30 25.43 -19.04
N ILE A 106 11.95 24.33 -18.35
CA ILE A 106 11.17 23.23 -18.92
C ILE A 106 9.76 23.72 -19.31
N THR A 107 9.09 24.46 -18.41
CA THR A 107 7.72 24.91 -18.65
C THR A 107 7.61 26.01 -19.69
N ARG A 108 8.60 26.91 -19.78
CA ARG A 108 8.59 28.04 -20.72
C ARG A 108 8.82 27.67 -22.18
N GLY A 109 9.38 26.49 -22.46
CA GLY A 109 9.69 26.15 -23.84
C GLY A 109 11.08 26.58 -24.31
N ASP A 110 11.96 27.05 -23.40
CA ASP A 110 13.32 27.49 -23.73
C ASP A 110 14.12 26.36 -24.42
N GLU A 111 14.79 26.68 -25.53
CA GLU A 111 15.66 25.73 -26.25
C GLU A 111 16.82 25.25 -25.38
N ALA A 112 17.47 26.19 -24.67
CA ALA A 112 18.53 25.89 -23.71
C ALA A 112 17.95 25.72 -22.30
N LEU A 113 18.07 24.51 -21.74
CA LEU A 113 17.59 24.23 -20.38
C LEU A 113 18.55 24.84 -19.34
N ALA A 114 18.08 25.83 -18.61
CA ALA A 114 18.81 26.35 -17.46
C ALA A 114 19.03 25.24 -16.42
N LEU A 115 20.27 25.10 -15.96
CA LEU A 115 20.68 24.08 -15.00
C LEU A 115 20.76 24.66 -13.59
N HIS A 116 20.46 23.82 -12.61
CA HIS A 116 20.71 24.07 -11.20
C HIS A 116 21.67 23.01 -10.69
N HIS A 117 22.77 23.46 -10.09
CA HIS A 117 23.75 22.58 -9.44
C HIS A 117 23.25 22.21 -8.05
N ASP A 118 23.24 20.91 -7.74
CA ASP A 118 22.86 20.38 -6.43
C ASP A 118 24.03 19.57 -5.89
N ASP A 119 24.63 20.02 -4.79
CA ASP A 119 25.83 19.42 -4.21
C ASP A 119 25.63 17.98 -3.71
N ILE A 120 24.37 17.59 -3.47
CA ILE A 120 23.95 16.23 -3.11
C ILE A 120 22.94 15.70 -4.12
N GLY A 121 23.06 16.09 -5.39
CA GLY A 121 22.09 15.83 -6.44
C GLY A 121 21.90 14.35 -6.82
N VAL A 122 22.89 13.48 -6.56
CA VAL A 122 22.82 12.04 -6.87
C VAL A 122 23.40 11.20 -5.72
N LEU A 123 22.80 10.05 -5.45
CA LEU A 123 23.35 9.00 -4.59
C LEU A 123 23.85 7.88 -5.49
N SER A 124 25.15 7.64 -5.49
CA SER A 124 25.79 6.64 -6.35
C SER A 124 26.50 5.58 -5.53
N GLY A 125 26.51 4.35 -6.01
CA GLY A 125 27.15 3.24 -5.31
C GLY A 125 26.82 1.89 -5.91
N ARG A 126 26.66 0.88 -5.05
CA ARG A 126 26.31 -0.49 -5.44
C ARG A 126 25.18 -1.07 -4.60
N VAL A 127 24.43 -1.98 -5.22
CA VAL A 127 23.48 -2.85 -4.55
C VAL A 127 23.91 -4.29 -4.74
N LEU A 128 23.97 -5.03 -3.63
CA LEU A 128 24.20 -6.46 -3.61
C LEU A 128 22.90 -7.20 -3.29
N VAL A 129 22.67 -8.29 -4.00
CA VAL A 129 21.57 -9.22 -3.76
C VAL A 129 22.16 -10.56 -3.37
N ILE A 130 22.01 -10.91 -2.10
CA ILE A 130 22.48 -12.17 -1.54
C ILE A 130 21.25 -13.08 -1.38
N PRO A 131 21.17 -14.20 -2.13
CA PRO A 131 20.04 -15.12 -2.03
C PRO A 131 19.83 -15.58 -0.58
N HIS A 132 18.59 -15.52 -0.10
CA HIS A 132 18.26 -15.96 1.25
C HIS A 132 17.69 -17.38 1.19
N HIS A 133 18.51 -18.35 1.57
CA HIS A 133 18.07 -19.73 1.79
C HIS A 133 18.31 -20.13 3.25
N GLU A 134 17.50 -21.06 3.76
CA GLU A 134 17.88 -21.82 4.96
C GLU A 134 19.24 -22.52 4.73
N ASP A 135 19.53 -22.87 3.47
CA ASP A 135 20.80 -23.38 2.93
C ASP A 135 21.80 -22.30 2.49
N ALA A 136 21.56 -21.00 2.79
CA ALA A 136 22.56 -19.98 2.51
C ALA A 136 23.86 -20.42 3.19
N SER A 137 24.96 -20.41 2.44
CA SER A 137 26.24 -20.84 2.98
C SER A 137 26.53 -20.03 4.25
N GLU A 138 27.06 -20.69 5.29
CA GLU A 138 27.47 -20.00 6.52
C GLU A 138 28.32 -18.75 6.25
N PRO A 139 29.22 -18.73 5.23
CA PRO A 139 29.89 -17.51 4.77
C PRO A 139 28.94 -16.35 4.35
N ALA A 140 27.85 -16.63 3.65
CA ALA A 140 26.90 -15.60 3.21
C ALA A 140 26.13 -15.01 4.39
N LYS A 141 25.68 -15.85 5.35
CA LYS A 141 25.05 -15.40 6.60
C LYS A 141 26.03 -14.54 7.41
N ALA A 142 27.26 -15.01 7.57
CA ALA A 142 28.32 -14.28 8.27
C ALA A 142 28.64 -12.93 7.61
N LEU A 143 28.62 -12.85 6.27
CA LEU A 143 28.79 -11.59 5.54
C LEU A 143 27.67 -10.60 5.89
N VAL A 144 26.41 -11.03 5.82
CA VAL A 144 25.25 -10.16 6.13
C VAL A 144 25.34 -9.63 7.56
N ASP A 145 25.69 -10.48 8.52
CA ASP A 145 25.83 -10.07 9.93
C ASP A 145 27.01 -9.11 10.13
N LYS A 146 28.14 -9.32 9.46
CA LYS A 146 29.28 -8.38 9.48
C LYS A 146 28.90 -7.03 8.87
N ILE A 147 28.20 -7.00 7.74
CA ILE A 147 27.74 -5.77 7.10
C ILE A 147 26.76 -5.02 8.01
N ARG A 148 25.78 -5.71 8.59
CA ARG A 148 24.83 -5.11 9.55
C ARG A 148 25.53 -4.56 10.77
N SER A 149 26.48 -5.31 11.33
CA SER A 149 27.27 -4.88 12.48
C SER A 149 28.12 -3.65 12.15
N ARG A 150 28.74 -3.61 10.97
CA ARG A 150 29.50 -2.44 10.49
C ARG A 150 28.60 -1.23 10.27
N ALA A 151 27.41 -1.40 9.69
CA ALA A 151 26.45 -0.31 9.53
C ALA A 151 26.02 0.27 10.89
N VAL A 152 25.71 -0.58 11.88
CA VAL A 152 25.40 -0.12 13.25
C VAL A 152 26.59 0.59 13.89
N ALA A 153 27.81 0.04 13.74
CA ALA A 153 29.02 0.66 14.27
C ALA A 153 29.25 2.05 13.67
N ILE A 154 29.16 2.20 12.34
CA ILE A 154 29.28 3.49 11.65
C ILE A 154 28.22 4.47 12.13
N SER A 155 26.96 4.03 12.27
CA SER A 155 25.89 4.90 12.76
C SER A 155 26.12 5.40 14.19
N ASN A 156 26.87 4.66 15.01
CA ASN A 156 27.22 5.05 16.38
C ASN A 156 28.51 5.89 16.43
N GLU A 157 29.48 5.60 15.56
CA GLU A 157 30.79 6.27 15.47
C GLU A 157 30.67 7.69 14.90
N PHE A 158 29.76 7.89 13.94
CA PHE A 158 29.57 9.16 13.23
C PHE A 158 28.20 9.78 13.53
N PRO A 159 27.98 10.35 14.73
CA PRO A 159 26.82 11.19 14.98
C PRO A 159 26.82 12.41 14.03
N ARG A 160 25.63 12.97 13.77
CA ARG A 160 25.44 14.05 12.77
C ARG A 160 26.45 15.18 12.93
N GLY A 161 27.08 15.57 11.82
CA GLY A 161 28.02 16.72 11.77
C GLY A 161 29.49 16.36 12.03
N THR A 162 29.84 15.08 12.02
CA THR A 162 31.23 14.62 12.06
C THR A 162 31.88 14.69 10.69
N VAL A 163 33.17 15.03 10.63
CA VAL A 163 33.94 14.91 9.38
C VAL A 163 34.28 13.42 9.21
N CYS A 164 33.86 12.81 8.11
CA CYS A 164 34.25 11.45 7.78
C CYS A 164 34.95 11.43 6.42
N GLY A 165 36.04 10.68 6.32
CA GLY A 165 36.72 10.47 5.04
C GLY A 165 35.91 9.50 4.17
N GLU A 166 35.63 9.88 2.93
CA GLU A 166 34.91 9.03 1.96
C GLU A 166 35.54 7.64 1.83
N THR A 167 36.87 7.58 1.90
CA THR A 167 37.66 6.35 1.80
C THR A 167 37.38 5.38 2.95
N GLU A 168 37.12 5.86 4.16
CA GLU A 168 36.96 5.00 5.35
C GLU A 168 35.60 4.28 5.35
N PHE A 169 34.55 4.95 4.86
CA PHE A 169 33.22 4.37 4.77
C PHE A 169 33.19 3.23 3.75
N ALA A 170 33.59 3.51 2.50
CA ALA A 170 33.53 2.53 1.41
C ALA A 170 34.52 1.37 1.62
N ALA A 171 35.77 1.66 2.00
CA ALA A 171 36.82 0.64 2.14
C ALA A 171 36.47 -0.44 3.16
N GLY A 172 35.81 -0.05 4.27
CA GLY A 172 35.37 -1.01 5.28
C GLY A 172 34.38 -2.05 4.73
N PHE A 173 33.50 -1.66 3.82
CA PHE A 173 32.59 -2.60 3.16
C PHE A 173 33.27 -3.34 2.01
N ASP A 174 34.15 -2.69 1.24
CA ASP A 174 34.93 -3.33 0.18
C ASP A 174 35.74 -4.51 0.69
N GLN A 175 36.38 -4.35 1.86
CA GLN A 175 37.14 -5.42 2.49
C GLN A 175 36.26 -6.61 2.84
N LEU A 176 35.10 -6.38 3.47
CA LEU A 176 34.14 -7.43 3.83
C LEU A 176 33.65 -8.20 2.59
N LEU A 177 33.37 -7.50 1.50
CA LEU A 177 32.92 -8.10 0.25
C LEU A 177 34.03 -8.90 -0.45
N SER A 178 35.25 -8.36 -0.51
CA SER A 178 36.43 -9.07 -1.01
C SER A 178 36.67 -10.36 -0.23
N ASP A 179 36.61 -10.30 1.10
CA ASP A 179 36.81 -11.47 1.95
C ASP A 179 35.71 -12.52 1.77
N ALA A 180 34.47 -12.09 1.56
CA ALA A 180 33.37 -13.01 1.27
C ALA A 180 33.48 -13.66 -0.11
N ARG A 181 33.90 -12.91 -1.15
CA ARG A 181 34.18 -13.47 -2.49
C ARG A 181 35.26 -14.56 -2.41
N LYS A 182 36.32 -14.35 -1.62
CA LYS A 182 37.36 -15.37 -1.36
C LYS A 182 36.80 -16.62 -0.67
N GLN A 183 35.73 -16.48 0.10
CA GLN A 183 35.00 -17.59 0.75
C GLN A 183 33.94 -18.23 -0.15
N GLY A 184 33.87 -17.84 -1.44
CA GLY A 184 32.90 -18.36 -2.40
C GLY A 184 31.48 -17.83 -2.19
N VAL A 185 31.30 -16.70 -1.51
CA VAL A 185 29.99 -16.04 -1.44
C VAL A 185 29.67 -15.42 -2.80
N MET A 186 28.58 -15.89 -3.38
CA MET A 186 28.05 -15.44 -4.66
C MET A 186 26.93 -14.43 -4.41
N ALA A 187 27.01 -13.26 -5.03
CA ALA A 187 25.99 -12.22 -4.94
C ALA A 187 25.84 -11.56 -6.30
N ALA A 188 24.60 -11.23 -6.69
CA ALA A 188 24.39 -10.35 -7.82
C ALA A 188 24.71 -8.91 -7.39
N GLU A 189 25.41 -8.17 -8.24
CA GLU A 189 25.85 -6.81 -7.97
C GLU A 189 25.48 -5.89 -9.12
N ALA A 190 24.89 -4.74 -8.78
CA ALA A 190 24.62 -3.66 -9.71
C ALA A 190 25.16 -2.35 -9.15
N SER A 191 25.84 -1.57 -9.99
CA SER A 191 26.05 -0.15 -9.66
C SER A 191 24.73 0.59 -9.81
N PHE A 192 24.50 1.61 -8.98
CA PHE A 192 23.30 2.42 -9.09
C PHE A 192 23.62 3.92 -9.03
N GLU A 193 22.75 4.71 -9.64
CA GLU A 193 22.70 6.17 -9.53
C GLU A 193 21.24 6.56 -9.26
N LEU A 194 20.97 7.10 -8.07
CA LEU A 194 19.65 7.60 -7.69
C LEU A 194 19.70 9.12 -7.59
N PHE A 195 19.12 9.81 -8.56
CA PHE A 195 19.06 11.27 -8.57
C PHE A 195 17.96 11.78 -7.65
N ARG A 196 18.10 13.01 -7.15
CA ARG A 196 17.04 13.65 -6.34
C ARG A 196 15.73 13.88 -7.12
N SER A 197 15.76 13.91 -8.44
CA SER A 197 14.54 13.89 -9.28
C SER A 197 13.75 12.57 -9.20
N GLY A 198 14.30 11.54 -8.55
CA GLY A 198 13.76 10.20 -8.52
C GLY A 198 14.20 9.31 -9.68
N GLU A 199 14.91 9.85 -10.67
CA GLU A 199 15.53 9.04 -11.72
C GLU A 199 16.50 8.03 -11.07
N LEU A 200 16.30 6.74 -11.34
CA LEU A 200 17.17 5.66 -10.93
C LEU A 200 17.79 5.04 -12.18
N ARG A 201 19.10 4.79 -12.12
CA ARG A 201 19.83 3.98 -13.10
C ARG A 201 20.49 2.81 -12.39
N LEU A 202 20.33 1.62 -12.96
CA LEU A 202 21.05 0.41 -12.56
C LEU A 202 21.98 -0.01 -13.69
N ILE A 203 23.23 -0.31 -13.36
CA ILE A 203 24.26 -0.66 -14.32
C ILE A 203 24.86 -2.00 -13.91
N PHE A 204 24.70 -3.00 -14.77
CA PHE A 204 25.29 -4.33 -14.63
C PHE A 204 26.50 -4.42 -15.55
N ARG A 205 27.68 -4.67 -14.97
CA ARG A 205 28.94 -4.79 -15.71
C ARG A 205 29.37 -6.26 -15.80
N GLY A 206 29.04 -6.93 -16.92
CA GLY A 206 29.58 -8.24 -17.31
C GLY A 206 29.56 -9.36 -16.25
N GLU A 207 30.44 -10.35 -16.43
CA GLU A 207 30.56 -11.57 -15.59
C GLU A 207 30.78 -11.28 -14.10
N GLU A 208 31.29 -10.09 -13.75
CA GLU A 208 31.50 -9.69 -12.35
C GLU A 208 30.20 -9.37 -11.60
N GLY A 209 29.11 -9.03 -12.32
CA GLY A 209 27.83 -8.60 -11.72
C GLY A 209 26.79 -9.71 -11.54
N LEU A 210 26.96 -10.86 -12.20
CA LEU A 210 25.99 -11.96 -12.22
C LEU A 210 26.69 -13.28 -11.91
N VAL A 211 27.25 -13.38 -10.71
CA VAL A 211 27.86 -14.64 -10.27
C VAL A 211 26.75 -15.59 -9.80
N THR A 212 26.08 -16.28 -10.74
CA THR A 212 25.25 -17.45 -10.44
C THR A 212 26.05 -18.73 -10.74
N GLN A 213 25.82 -19.79 -9.95
CA GLN A 213 26.52 -21.08 -10.02
C GLN A 213 26.30 -21.88 -11.32
N SER A 214 25.61 -21.30 -12.29
CA SER A 214 25.32 -21.89 -13.58
C SER A 214 25.68 -20.85 -14.64
N ALA A 215 26.89 -20.94 -15.18
CA ALA A 215 27.30 -20.14 -16.34
C ALA A 215 26.36 -20.34 -17.56
N GLN A 216 25.50 -21.38 -17.53
CA GLN A 216 24.45 -21.61 -18.51
C GLN A 216 23.20 -20.74 -18.27
N ASP A 217 22.81 -20.50 -17.01
CA ASP A 217 21.62 -19.69 -16.68
C ASP A 217 21.93 -18.19 -16.59
N ALA A 218 23.20 -17.80 -16.44
CA ALA A 218 23.60 -16.37 -16.42
C ALA A 218 23.49 -15.69 -17.79
N SER A 219 23.38 -16.45 -18.88
CA SER A 219 23.04 -15.93 -20.22
C SER A 219 21.57 -15.57 -20.38
N ASP A 220 20.74 -15.89 -19.39
CA ASP A 220 19.31 -15.70 -19.45
C ASP A 220 18.97 -14.21 -19.26
N GLU A 221 18.58 -13.56 -20.36
CA GLU A 221 18.20 -12.15 -20.38
C GLU A 221 17.14 -11.84 -19.31
N ASP A 222 16.28 -12.81 -19.04
CA ASP A 222 15.20 -12.78 -18.05
C ASP A 222 15.73 -12.66 -16.61
N PHE A 223 16.84 -13.33 -16.27
CA PHE A 223 17.38 -13.30 -14.90
C PHE A 223 17.86 -11.91 -14.51
N THR A 224 18.63 -11.24 -15.38
CA THR A 224 19.12 -9.88 -15.10
C THR A 224 17.95 -8.90 -14.99
N SER A 225 16.96 -9.02 -15.87
CA SER A 225 15.73 -8.22 -15.85
C SER A 225 14.98 -8.38 -14.53
N ASP A 226 14.85 -9.61 -14.04
CA ASP A 226 14.18 -9.90 -12.78
C ASP A 226 14.95 -9.40 -11.56
N ILE A 227 16.28 -9.55 -11.52
CA ILE A 227 17.12 -8.97 -10.48
C ILE A 227 17.05 -7.44 -10.50
N ALA A 228 17.08 -6.80 -11.68
CA ALA A 228 16.94 -5.36 -11.82
C ALA A 228 15.61 -4.86 -11.24
N LYS A 229 14.50 -5.57 -11.51
CA LYS A 229 13.20 -5.29 -10.88
C LYS A 229 13.26 -5.40 -9.36
N GLN A 230 13.88 -6.45 -8.83
CA GLN A 230 14.00 -6.61 -7.38
C GLN A 230 14.82 -5.49 -6.72
N ILE A 231 15.96 -5.14 -7.31
CA ILE A 231 16.81 -4.03 -6.85
C ILE A 231 16.03 -2.71 -6.91
N TYR A 232 15.33 -2.45 -8.01
CA TYR A 232 14.48 -1.26 -8.17
C TYR A 232 13.44 -1.15 -7.06
N TYR A 233 12.68 -2.21 -6.81
CA TYR A 233 11.66 -2.19 -5.76
C TYR A 233 12.27 -2.05 -4.36
N PHE A 234 13.42 -2.69 -4.10
CA PHE A 234 14.15 -2.49 -2.85
C PHE A 234 14.56 -1.04 -2.66
N ILE A 235 15.21 -0.41 -3.65
CA ILE A 235 15.61 1.01 -3.58
C ILE A 235 14.38 1.90 -3.38
N LYS A 236 13.30 1.64 -4.12
CA LYS A 236 12.05 2.38 -3.97
C LYS A 236 11.49 2.26 -2.54
N ASP A 237 11.43 1.04 -1.99
CA ASP A 237 10.89 0.76 -0.65
C ASP A 237 11.69 1.47 0.47
N ILE A 238 13.01 1.62 0.32
CA ILE A 238 13.87 2.28 1.32
C ILE A 238 13.94 3.80 1.14
N SER A 239 13.71 4.31 -0.07
CA SER A 239 13.87 5.73 -0.43
C SER A 239 12.55 6.51 -0.45
N HIS A 240 11.40 5.84 -0.58
CA HIS A 240 10.08 6.47 -0.67
C HIS A 240 9.19 6.11 0.53
N ARG A 241 8.31 7.05 0.90
CA ARG A 241 7.26 6.83 1.90
C ARG A 241 5.90 7.02 1.24
N HIS A 242 5.05 6.00 1.38
CA HIS A 242 3.67 6.04 0.93
C HIS A 242 2.85 6.89 1.89
N TYR A 243 2.66 8.17 1.58
CA TYR A 243 1.83 9.08 2.37
C TYR A 243 0.35 9.02 1.98
N HIS A 244 0.05 8.73 0.71
CA HIS A 244 -1.27 8.97 0.11
C HIS A 244 -1.91 7.75 -0.55
N HIS A 245 -1.22 6.61 -0.58
CA HIS A 245 -1.70 5.37 -1.19
C HIS A 245 -1.16 4.15 -0.46
N ASP A 246 -1.77 2.99 -0.71
CA ASP A 246 -1.29 1.71 -0.20
C ASP A 246 0.00 1.30 -0.93
N ARG A 247 0.91 0.60 -0.24
CA ARG A 247 2.16 0.08 -0.81
C ARG A 247 1.92 -0.82 -2.01
N THR A 248 0.77 -1.49 -2.04
CA THR A 248 0.37 -2.38 -3.14
C THR A 248 0.18 -1.65 -4.46
N SER A 249 -0.11 -0.36 -4.42
CA SER A 249 -0.25 0.48 -5.62
C SER A 249 1.08 0.93 -6.20
N ASP A 250 2.21 0.64 -5.58
CA ASP A 250 3.51 1.10 -6.08
C ASP A 250 4.08 0.21 -7.17
N ASN A 251 3.49 -0.97 -7.39
CA ASN A 251 3.89 -1.91 -8.45
C ASN A 251 3.48 -1.45 -9.85
N LEU A 252 3.04 -0.19 -9.98
CA LEU A 252 2.64 0.44 -11.23
C LEU A 252 3.83 0.94 -12.05
N LEU A 253 4.97 1.22 -11.41
CA LEU A 253 6.10 1.85 -12.09
C LEU A 253 7.04 0.79 -12.66
N PRO A 254 7.28 0.79 -13.98
CA PRO A 254 8.20 -0.15 -14.59
C PRO A 254 9.65 0.29 -14.36
N ILE A 255 10.53 -0.70 -14.27
CA ILE A 255 11.94 -0.53 -14.63
C ILE A 255 12.12 -1.09 -16.03
N VAL A 256 12.78 -0.33 -16.90
CA VAL A 256 12.92 -0.66 -18.33
C VAL A 256 14.39 -0.74 -18.66
N GLU A 257 14.78 -1.74 -19.43
CA GLU A 257 16.13 -1.79 -19.98
C GLU A 257 16.32 -0.65 -20.98
N THR A 258 17.44 0.04 -20.85
CA THR A 258 17.79 1.21 -21.66
C THR A 258 19.15 1.01 -22.28
N GLN A 259 19.29 1.46 -23.53
CA GLN A 259 20.58 1.49 -24.18
C GLN A 259 21.30 2.76 -23.73
N LYS A 260 22.17 2.62 -22.71
CA LYS A 260 23.08 3.65 -22.18
C LYS A 260 22.37 4.94 -21.70
N TYR A 261 21.87 5.75 -22.64
CA TYR A 261 21.20 7.04 -22.43
C TYR A 261 19.96 7.28 -23.32
N ASN A 262 19.60 6.33 -24.20
CA ASN A 262 18.31 6.39 -24.87
C ASN A 262 17.22 5.84 -23.93
N ASP A 263 16.69 6.73 -23.10
CA ASP A 263 15.73 6.42 -22.04
C ASP A 263 14.30 6.90 -22.38
N GLU A 264 14.05 7.28 -23.63
CA GLU A 264 12.75 7.76 -24.11
C GLU A 264 11.66 6.70 -23.96
N ASN A 265 12.00 5.44 -24.23
CA ASN A 265 11.09 4.33 -24.02
C ASN A 265 10.68 4.22 -22.55
N TRP A 266 11.64 4.30 -21.62
CA TRP A 266 11.37 4.29 -20.17
C TRP A 266 10.44 5.44 -19.76
N ARG A 267 10.68 6.66 -20.26
CA ARG A 267 9.86 7.83 -19.96
C ARG A 267 8.43 7.66 -20.45
N ARG A 268 8.26 7.21 -21.70
CA ARG A 268 6.94 6.92 -22.28
C ARG A 268 6.19 5.85 -21.49
N GLU A 269 6.83 4.70 -21.24
CA GLU A 269 6.23 3.58 -20.51
C GLU A 269 5.84 3.98 -19.08
N THR A 270 6.70 4.74 -18.40
CA THR A 270 6.41 5.23 -17.04
C THR A 270 5.20 6.16 -17.00
N LEU A 271 5.14 7.14 -17.91
CA LEU A 271 4.04 8.09 -17.99
C LEU A 271 2.73 7.40 -18.39
N TRP A 272 2.79 6.47 -19.35
CA TRP A 272 1.64 5.67 -19.78
C TRP A 272 1.12 4.76 -18.65
N ALA A 273 2.02 4.07 -17.94
CA ALA A 273 1.64 3.22 -16.80
C ALA A 273 0.94 4.03 -15.69
N LEU A 274 1.44 5.23 -15.39
CA LEU A 274 0.81 6.16 -14.44
C LEU A 274 -0.57 6.61 -14.91
N ALA A 275 -0.71 7.07 -16.15
CA ALA A 275 -1.99 7.50 -16.71
C ALA A 275 -3.02 6.35 -16.72
N ARG A 276 -2.60 5.14 -17.13
CA ARG A 276 -3.43 3.94 -17.11
C ARG A 276 -3.87 3.60 -15.68
N ALA A 277 -2.99 3.69 -14.71
CA ALA A 277 -3.32 3.42 -13.32
C ALA A 277 -4.34 4.41 -12.74
N VAL A 278 -4.26 5.70 -13.11
CA VAL A 278 -5.29 6.70 -12.77
C VAL A 278 -6.65 6.26 -13.32
N LEU A 279 -6.70 5.85 -14.59
CA LEU A 279 -7.93 5.42 -15.25
C LEU A 279 -8.51 4.13 -14.62
N GLU A 280 -7.67 3.12 -14.38
CA GLU A 280 -8.09 1.86 -13.74
C GLU A 280 -8.63 2.10 -12.32
N THR A 281 -7.95 2.93 -11.54
CA THR A 281 -8.37 3.25 -10.17
C THR A 281 -9.67 4.06 -10.17
N ARG A 282 -9.83 4.99 -11.11
CA ARG A 282 -11.08 5.75 -11.33
C ARG A 282 -12.26 4.85 -11.71
N ARG A 283 -12.05 3.84 -12.55
CA ARG A 283 -13.11 2.93 -13.04
C ARG A 283 -13.80 2.14 -11.93
N ARG A 284 -13.17 1.98 -10.75
CA ARG A 284 -13.79 1.29 -9.61
C ARG A 284 -15.00 2.06 -9.02
N ASN A 285 -15.18 3.33 -9.37
CA ASN A 285 -16.33 4.17 -9.04
C ASN A 285 -16.70 4.20 -7.54
N HIS A 286 -15.70 4.37 -6.68
CA HIS A 286 -15.90 4.55 -5.24
C HIS A 286 -14.99 5.63 -4.69
N LEU A 287 -15.42 6.30 -3.61
CA LEU A 287 -14.73 7.47 -3.06
C LEU A 287 -13.24 7.22 -2.73
N PRO A 288 -12.85 6.12 -2.04
CA PRO A 288 -11.42 5.82 -1.84
C PRO A 288 -10.65 5.63 -3.15
N GLY A 289 -11.27 5.09 -4.19
CA GLY A 289 -10.66 4.85 -5.50
C GLY A 289 -10.36 6.17 -6.19
N HIS A 290 -11.31 7.11 -6.20
CA HIS A 290 -11.06 8.44 -6.76
C HIS A 290 -9.97 9.21 -5.98
N LYS A 291 -9.95 9.14 -4.65
CA LYS A 291 -8.87 9.74 -3.84
C LYS A 291 -7.51 9.11 -4.13
N SER A 292 -7.46 7.80 -4.29
CA SER A 292 -6.24 7.09 -4.69
C SER A 292 -5.82 7.47 -6.11
N ALA A 293 -6.77 7.62 -7.04
CA ALA A 293 -6.51 8.07 -8.41
C ALA A 293 -5.93 9.50 -8.43
N LEU A 294 -6.43 10.40 -7.57
CA LEU A 294 -5.88 11.74 -7.40
C LEU A 294 -4.43 11.71 -6.88
N GLY A 295 -4.12 10.81 -5.94
CA GLY A 295 -2.75 10.58 -5.48
C GLY A 295 -1.81 10.08 -6.58
N ILE A 296 -2.27 9.11 -7.40
CA ILE A 296 -1.50 8.61 -8.55
C ILE A 296 -1.33 9.71 -9.61
N LEU A 297 -2.37 10.52 -9.83
CA LEU A 297 -2.32 11.65 -10.77
C LEU A 297 -1.26 12.68 -10.38
N ALA A 298 -1.10 12.96 -9.09
CA ALA A 298 -0.04 13.85 -8.61
C ALA A 298 1.37 13.33 -8.96
N TYR A 299 1.60 12.01 -8.91
CA TYR A 299 2.85 11.42 -9.40
C TYR A 299 3.00 11.52 -10.91
N ALA A 300 1.92 11.28 -11.67
CA ALA A 300 1.93 11.41 -13.13
C ALA A 300 2.32 12.83 -13.56
N GLU A 301 1.76 13.84 -12.91
CA GLU A 301 2.11 15.25 -13.13
C GLU A 301 3.56 15.56 -12.74
N ALA A 302 4.01 15.11 -11.57
CA ALA A 302 5.38 15.34 -11.11
C ALA A 302 6.41 14.71 -12.07
N PHE A 303 6.19 13.46 -12.48
CA PHE A 303 7.03 12.78 -13.46
C PHE A 303 7.03 13.52 -14.80
N GLN A 304 5.85 13.93 -15.29
CA GLN A 304 5.72 14.65 -16.54
C GLN A 304 6.46 15.99 -16.54
N GLN A 305 6.39 16.73 -15.43
CA GLN A 305 7.03 18.04 -15.28
C GLN A 305 8.55 17.93 -15.16
N GLN A 306 9.07 16.88 -14.52
CA GLN A 306 10.48 16.80 -14.14
C GLN A 306 11.32 15.92 -15.04
N LEU A 307 10.74 14.84 -15.56
CA LEU A 307 11.47 13.80 -16.27
C LEU A 307 10.89 13.52 -17.66
N ALA A 308 9.57 13.47 -17.87
CA ALA A 308 9.07 13.08 -19.20
C ALA A 308 9.50 14.03 -20.33
N ARG A 309 9.75 15.31 -20.03
CA ARG A 309 10.09 16.37 -21.01
C ARG A 309 11.58 16.57 -21.24
N VAL A 310 12.44 15.95 -20.46
CA VAL A 310 13.88 16.21 -20.46
C VAL A 310 14.64 14.91 -20.33
N LYS A 311 15.70 14.73 -21.11
CA LYS A 311 16.61 13.59 -20.99
C LYS A 311 18.01 14.07 -20.70
N ARG A 312 18.76 13.27 -19.95
CA ARG A 312 20.15 13.58 -19.62
C ARG A 312 21.04 13.29 -20.83
N LEU A 313 22.00 14.15 -21.10
CA LEU A 313 22.99 13.92 -22.14
C LEU A 313 23.84 12.68 -21.84
N ALA A 314 24.40 12.09 -22.90
CA ALA A 314 25.17 10.85 -22.80
C ALA A 314 26.49 10.98 -22.03
N ASP A 315 26.99 12.18 -21.84
CA ASP A 315 28.17 12.48 -21.03
C ASP A 315 27.80 12.77 -19.56
N GLY A 316 26.50 12.82 -19.23
CA GLY A 316 25.99 13.17 -17.92
C GLY A 316 26.09 14.67 -17.54
N THR A 317 26.65 15.51 -18.42
CA THR A 317 26.99 16.92 -18.09
C THR A 317 25.80 17.86 -18.14
N GLY A 318 24.78 17.51 -18.92
CA GLY A 318 23.62 18.37 -19.14
C GLY A 318 22.33 17.62 -19.45
N PHE A 319 21.36 18.39 -19.93
CA PHE A 319 20.03 17.89 -20.29
C PHE A 319 19.60 18.49 -21.62
N GLU A 320 18.85 17.71 -22.37
CA GLU A 320 18.16 18.15 -23.58
C GLU A 320 16.67 17.83 -23.48
N ARG A 321 15.87 18.42 -24.36
CA ARG A 321 14.44 18.12 -24.43
C ARG A 321 14.26 16.69 -24.91
N SER A 322 13.36 15.98 -24.26
CA SER A 322 12.95 14.65 -24.71
C SER A 322 11.91 14.80 -25.81
N GLU A 323 12.04 14.02 -26.88
CA GLU A 323 11.05 13.93 -27.96
C GLU A 323 9.92 12.95 -27.62
N VAL A 324 9.91 12.41 -26.39
CA VAL A 324 8.85 11.52 -25.90
C VAL A 324 7.50 12.16 -26.19
N GLY A 325 6.69 11.44 -26.96
CA GLY A 325 5.43 11.90 -27.52
C GLY A 325 4.38 12.34 -26.50
N GLU A 326 3.23 12.78 -27.02
CA GLU A 326 2.03 13.30 -26.36
C GLU A 326 2.09 13.38 -24.82
N ILE A 327 2.31 14.59 -24.34
CA ILE A 327 2.13 14.99 -22.94
C ILE A 327 0.63 14.93 -22.63
N TYR A 328 0.27 14.37 -21.48
CA TYR A 328 -1.14 14.29 -21.06
C TYR A 328 -1.59 15.61 -20.42
N ASP A 329 -2.82 16.02 -20.75
CA ASP A 329 -3.51 17.07 -20.00
C ASP A 329 -4.18 16.49 -18.74
N PHE A 330 -3.40 16.47 -17.66
CA PHE A 330 -3.87 16.02 -16.36
C PHE A 330 -4.80 17.02 -15.66
N ASN A 331 -4.90 18.28 -16.12
CA ASN A 331 -5.77 19.27 -15.47
C ASN A 331 -7.24 18.89 -15.60
N HIS A 332 -7.69 18.51 -16.81
CA HIS A 332 -9.06 18.04 -17.01
C HIS A 332 -9.36 16.77 -16.21
N THR A 333 -8.39 15.86 -16.11
CA THR A 333 -8.54 14.63 -15.31
C THR A 333 -8.67 14.94 -13.84
N ARG A 334 -7.86 15.87 -13.31
CA ARG A 334 -7.94 16.36 -11.93
C ARG A 334 -9.30 16.97 -11.64
N SER A 335 -9.73 17.96 -12.43
CA SER A 335 -11.03 18.62 -12.23
C SER A 335 -12.19 17.63 -12.27
N SER A 336 -12.14 16.63 -13.16
CA SER A 336 -13.14 15.56 -13.22
C SER A 336 -13.12 14.68 -11.96
N LEU A 337 -11.94 14.32 -11.45
CA LEU A 337 -11.80 13.54 -10.21
C LEU A 337 -12.30 14.33 -9.00
N ASP A 338 -11.93 15.60 -8.87
CA ASP A 338 -12.36 16.46 -7.77
C ASP A 338 -13.88 16.62 -7.74
N ALA A 339 -14.50 16.93 -8.89
CA ALA A 339 -15.96 17.02 -9.00
C ALA A 339 -16.65 15.70 -8.62
N THR A 340 -16.09 14.55 -9.03
CA THR A 340 -16.64 13.23 -8.68
C THR A 340 -16.46 12.91 -7.19
N ILE A 341 -15.32 13.28 -6.61
CA ILE A 341 -15.04 13.12 -5.18
C ILE A 341 -16.03 13.95 -4.36
N ASP A 342 -16.28 15.18 -4.76
CA ASP A 342 -17.22 16.08 -4.11
C ASP A 342 -18.65 15.55 -4.21
N GLU A 343 -19.08 15.10 -5.40
CA GLU A 343 -20.39 14.48 -5.58
C GLU A 343 -20.57 13.24 -4.68
N LEU A 344 -19.62 12.31 -4.70
CA LEU A 344 -19.68 11.10 -3.88
C LEU A 344 -19.61 11.40 -2.38
N SER A 345 -18.80 12.39 -1.98
CA SER A 345 -18.71 12.84 -0.59
C SER A 345 -19.99 13.49 -0.14
N TYR A 346 -20.61 14.33 -0.99
CA TYR A 346 -21.90 14.94 -0.75
C TYR A 346 -23.01 13.89 -0.62
N ARG A 347 -23.14 12.96 -1.59
CA ARG A 347 -24.11 11.86 -1.51
C ARG A 347 -23.94 11.06 -0.22
N LYS A 348 -22.70 10.71 0.13
CA LYS A 348 -22.40 9.98 1.37
C LYS A 348 -22.80 10.78 2.61
N SER A 349 -22.49 12.08 2.65
CA SER A 349 -22.86 12.98 3.75
C SER A 349 -24.37 13.17 3.85
N PHE A 350 -25.06 13.32 2.71
CA PHE A 350 -26.51 13.46 2.63
C PHE A 350 -27.22 12.21 3.15
N PHE A 351 -26.85 11.01 2.67
CA PHE A 351 -27.42 9.76 3.19
C PHE A 351 -27.15 9.59 4.68
N ALA A 352 -25.96 9.98 5.13
CA ALA A 352 -25.62 10.03 6.53
C ALA A 352 -26.59 10.94 7.31
N GLN A 353 -26.80 12.19 6.89
CA GLN A 353 -27.70 13.13 7.54
C GLN A 353 -29.15 12.64 7.51
N LEU A 354 -29.62 12.09 6.40
CA LEU A 354 -30.96 11.52 6.26
C LEU A 354 -31.17 10.34 7.22
N GLN A 355 -30.18 9.46 7.37
CA GLN A 355 -30.22 8.37 8.35
C GLN A 355 -30.27 8.90 9.79
N ALA A 356 -29.45 9.90 10.11
CA ALA A 356 -29.45 10.52 11.44
C ALA A 356 -30.80 11.17 11.75
N LEU A 357 -31.38 11.87 10.77
CA LEU A 357 -32.71 12.44 10.86
C LEU A 357 -33.78 11.36 11.05
N ALA A 358 -33.76 10.30 10.25
CA ALA A 358 -34.72 9.20 10.36
C ALA A 358 -34.67 8.51 11.74
N ILE A 359 -33.46 8.23 12.24
CA ILE A 359 -33.26 7.66 13.59
C ILE A 359 -33.75 8.64 14.65
N GLY A 360 -33.38 9.93 14.56
CA GLY A 360 -33.82 10.96 15.48
C GLY A 360 -35.34 11.12 15.52
N SER A 361 -35.99 11.14 14.36
CA SER A 361 -37.46 11.20 14.24
C SER A 361 -38.14 9.95 14.79
N ALA A 362 -37.59 8.76 14.56
CA ALA A 362 -38.14 7.52 15.11
C ALA A 362 -38.06 7.50 16.64
N LEU A 363 -36.93 7.93 17.21
CA LEU A 363 -36.76 8.04 18.67
C LEU A 363 -37.69 9.10 19.27
N ALA A 364 -37.83 10.26 18.61
CA ALA A 364 -38.75 11.31 19.05
C ALA A 364 -40.21 10.84 19.02
N ALA A 365 -40.63 10.15 17.96
CA ALA A 365 -41.96 9.56 17.86
C ALA A 365 -42.21 8.50 18.94
N ALA A 366 -41.23 7.63 19.20
CA ALA A 366 -41.32 6.63 20.27
C ALA A 366 -41.42 7.28 21.66
N ALA A 367 -40.65 8.33 21.92
CA ALA A 367 -40.70 9.08 23.18
C ALA A 367 -42.05 9.77 23.36
N LEU A 368 -42.55 10.46 22.33
CA LEU A 368 -43.86 11.13 22.38
C LEU A 368 -44.99 10.12 22.59
N TRP A 369 -44.94 8.97 21.90
CA TRP A 369 -45.88 7.89 22.11
C TRP A 369 -45.83 7.35 23.55
N LEU A 370 -44.64 7.12 24.11
CA LEU A 370 -44.47 6.67 25.49
C LEU A 370 -45.04 7.68 26.50
N THR A 371 -44.76 8.97 26.31
CA THR A 371 -45.31 10.05 27.16
C THR A 371 -46.83 10.11 27.07
N THR A 372 -47.42 10.04 25.87
CA THR A 372 -48.89 10.02 25.73
C THR A 372 -49.52 8.79 26.39
N TYR A 373 -48.86 7.63 26.32
CA TYR A 373 -49.29 6.42 27.00
C TYR A 373 -49.25 6.57 28.54
N GLN A 374 -48.19 7.17 29.08
CA GLN A 374 -48.05 7.45 30.52
C GLN A 374 -49.12 8.42 31.01
N VAL A 375 -49.26 9.59 30.36
CA VAL A 375 -50.26 10.61 30.73
C VAL A 375 -51.67 10.05 30.70
N ARG A 376 -52.00 9.22 29.70
CA ARG A 376 -53.31 8.57 29.63
C ARG A 376 -53.54 7.61 30.81
N ASN A 377 -52.55 6.81 31.18
CA ASN A 377 -52.67 5.90 32.32
C ASN A 377 -52.94 6.68 33.61
N ASP A 378 -52.22 7.79 33.81
CA ASP A 378 -52.38 8.65 34.99
C ASP A 378 -53.78 9.31 35.01
N LEU A 379 -54.28 9.78 33.87
CA LEU A 379 -55.61 10.38 33.74
C LEU A 379 -56.76 9.36 33.91
N CYS A 380 -56.52 8.07 33.63
CA CYS A 380 -57.54 7.01 33.76
C CYS A 380 -57.66 6.47 35.19
N VAL A 381 -56.77 6.84 36.13
CA VAL A 381 -56.88 6.40 37.53
C VAL A 381 -58.14 7.00 38.17
N GLY A 382 -59.14 6.15 38.43
CA GLY A 382 -60.40 6.54 39.10
C GLY A 382 -61.62 6.74 38.19
N ILE A 383 -61.49 6.59 36.86
CA ILE A 383 -62.63 6.66 35.93
C ILE A 383 -63.10 5.24 35.59
N ALA A 384 -64.27 4.85 36.10
CA ALA A 384 -64.81 3.48 36.05
C ALA A 384 -64.98 2.88 34.62
N ASN A 385 -64.93 3.71 33.57
CA ASN A 385 -65.15 3.30 32.18
C ASN A 385 -63.97 3.64 31.23
N CYS A 386 -62.76 3.84 31.74
CA CYS A 386 -61.59 3.97 30.87
C CYS A 386 -61.26 2.60 30.25
N VAL A 387 -61.74 2.33 29.03
CA VAL A 387 -61.33 1.15 28.27
C VAL A 387 -59.84 1.30 27.96
N ALA A 388 -59.00 0.55 28.68
CA ALA A 388 -57.57 0.51 28.41
C ALA A 388 -57.38 -0.01 26.97
N PRO A 389 -56.61 0.71 26.12
CA PRO A 389 -56.27 0.14 24.83
C PRO A 389 -55.46 -1.12 25.15
N VAL A 390 -55.85 -2.26 24.63
CA VAL A 390 -55.03 -3.46 24.72
C VAL A 390 -53.93 -3.26 23.68
N PRO A 391 -52.70 -2.85 24.04
CA PRO A 391 -51.63 -2.87 23.06
C PRO A 391 -51.50 -4.31 22.57
N PRO A 392 -51.12 -4.51 21.29
CA PRO A 392 -50.73 -5.83 20.80
C PRO A 392 -49.80 -6.50 21.81
N THR A 393 -49.94 -7.81 22.03
CA THR A 393 -49.19 -8.54 23.06
C THR A 393 -47.67 -8.33 22.98
N TRP A 394 -47.12 -8.22 21.77
CA TRP A 394 -45.72 -7.90 21.54
C TRP A 394 -45.32 -6.50 22.04
N LEU A 395 -46.18 -5.50 21.83
CA LEU A 395 -45.95 -4.11 22.23
C LEU A 395 -46.06 -3.96 23.75
N ARG A 396 -46.92 -4.77 24.38
CA ARG A 396 -47.08 -4.87 25.84
C ARG A 396 -45.78 -5.36 26.52
N GLY A 397 -45.13 -6.38 25.93
CA GLY A 397 -43.83 -6.87 26.40
C GLY A 397 -42.70 -5.85 26.22
N LEU A 398 -42.67 -5.15 25.09
CA LEU A 398 -41.69 -4.08 24.83
C LEU A 398 -41.86 -2.90 25.80
N LEU A 399 -43.10 -2.43 26.01
CA LEU A 399 -43.44 -1.39 26.97
C LEU A 399 -43.05 -1.79 28.38
N HIS A 400 -43.34 -3.03 28.79
CA HIS A 400 -42.97 -3.51 30.10
C HIS A 400 -41.44 -3.54 30.27
N ALA A 401 -40.69 -3.99 29.25
CA ALA A 401 -39.23 -3.96 29.28
C ALA A 401 -38.67 -2.51 29.36
N LEU A 402 -39.27 -1.58 28.62
CA LEU A 402 -38.92 -0.15 28.66
C LEU A 402 -39.21 0.51 30.02
N LEU A 403 -40.35 0.21 30.62
CA LEU A 403 -40.76 0.85 31.88
C LEU A 403 -40.09 0.20 33.10
N SER A 404 -39.96 -1.12 33.12
CA SER A 404 -39.38 -1.85 34.27
C SER A 404 -37.84 -1.80 34.30
N ARG A 405 -37.20 -1.70 33.13
CA ARG A 405 -35.73 -1.71 33.01
C ARG A 405 -35.29 -0.77 31.88
N PRO A 406 -35.51 0.56 31.97
CA PRO A 406 -35.27 1.50 30.86
C PRO A 406 -33.85 1.44 30.30
N LEU A 407 -32.85 1.15 31.14
CA LEU A 407 -31.46 1.03 30.73
C LEU A 407 -31.20 -0.13 29.75
N VAL A 408 -31.95 -1.23 29.81
CA VAL A 408 -31.73 -2.40 28.95
C VAL A 408 -32.06 -2.12 27.47
N PRO A 409 -33.28 -1.69 27.09
CA PRO A 409 -33.60 -1.36 25.71
C PRO A 409 -32.83 -0.14 25.23
N ILE A 410 -32.56 0.88 26.08
CA ILE A 410 -31.69 2.00 25.70
C ILE A 410 -30.29 1.49 25.34
N SER A 411 -29.72 0.58 26.14
CA SER A 411 -28.41 -0.03 25.84
C SER A 411 -28.45 -0.88 24.57
N ILE A 412 -29.53 -1.63 24.33
CA ILE A 412 -29.69 -2.42 23.10
C ILE A 412 -29.81 -1.50 21.88
N PHE A 413 -30.64 -0.45 21.92
CA PHE A 413 -30.77 0.51 20.82
C PHE A 413 -29.50 1.32 20.62
N PHE A 414 -28.77 1.66 21.69
CA PHE A 414 -27.48 2.32 21.61
C PHE A 414 -26.42 1.41 21.01
N VAL A 415 -26.33 0.14 21.43
CA VAL A 415 -25.39 -0.84 20.89
C VAL A 415 -25.75 -1.23 19.46
N ALA A 416 -27.04 -1.44 19.15
CA ALA A 416 -27.51 -1.71 17.80
C ALA A 416 -27.32 -0.49 16.88
N GLY A 417 -27.56 0.71 17.40
CA GLY A 417 -27.31 1.97 16.71
C GLY A 417 -25.83 2.21 16.47
N LEU A 418 -24.96 1.94 17.45
CA LEU A 418 -23.51 1.95 17.31
C LEU A 418 -23.03 0.87 16.34
N LEU A 419 -23.49 -0.37 16.46
CA LEU A 419 -23.14 -1.45 15.53
C LEU A 419 -23.60 -1.12 14.11
N TYR A 420 -24.83 -0.63 13.94
CA TYR A 420 -25.35 -0.19 12.65
C TYR A 420 -24.53 0.98 12.10
N PHE A 421 -24.25 2.00 12.92
CA PHE A 421 -23.42 3.15 12.56
C PHE A 421 -21.99 2.74 12.22
N GLU A 422 -21.38 1.82 12.95
CA GLU A 422 -20.04 1.30 12.69
C GLU A 422 -20.02 0.40 11.44
N ILE A 423 -21.04 -0.43 11.22
CA ILE A 423 -21.19 -1.25 10.01
C ILE A 423 -21.40 -0.38 8.76
N THR A 424 -22.17 0.72 8.88
CA THR A 424 -22.59 1.56 7.75
C THR A 424 -21.72 2.80 7.50
N ARG A 425 -21.13 3.43 8.54
CA ARG A 425 -20.42 4.71 8.43
C ARG A 425 -18.91 4.69 8.69
N ARG A 426 -18.38 3.91 9.65
CA ARG A 426 -16.98 4.08 10.12
C ARG A 426 -16.17 2.80 10.17
N SER A 427 -15.04 2.81 9.44
CA SER A 427 -13.70 2.37 9.90
C SER A 427 -13.45 0.96 10.46
N LEU A 428 -14.43 0.09 10.68
CA LEU A 428 -14.15 -1.32 11.01
C LEU A 428 -13.51 -2.10 9.85
N GLN A 429 -13.47 -1.51 8.65
CA GLN A 429 -12.66 -1.98 7.53
C GLN A 429 -11.14 -1.89 7.79
N ASN A 430 -10.68 -1.03 8.71
CA ASN A 430 -9.26 -0.88 9.03
C ASN A 430 -8.82 -1.71 10.24
N ILE A 431 -9.75 -2.16 11.09
CA ILE A 431 -9.43 -3.15 12.11
C ILE A 431 -9.31 -4.49 11.40
N ARG A 432 -8.07 -4.97 11.25
CA ARG A 432 -7.73 -6.16 10.47
C ARG A 432 -8.66 -7.34 10.80
N SER A 433 -8.89 -7.60 12.08
CA SER A 433 -9.79 -8.67 12.56
C SER A 433 -11.25 -8.47 12.15
N VAL A 434 -11.79 -7.25 12.16
CA VAL A 434 -13.19 -7.02 11.73
C VAL A 434 -13.33 -7.04 10.21
N ARG A 435 -12.31 -6.58 9.47
CA ARG A 435 -12.24 -6.75 8.03
C ARG A 435 -12.23 -8.23 7.65
N ASP A 436 -11.42 -9.03 8.33
CA ASP A 436 -11.28 -10.46 8.06
C ASP A 436 -12.58 -11.21 8.43
N ILE A 437 -13.21 -10.90 9.57
CA ILE A 437 -14.52 -11.44 9.97
C ILE A 437 -15.61 -11.04 8.98
N ARG A 438 -15.65 -9.76 8.56
CA ARG A 438 -16.62 -9.29 7.57
C ARG A 438 -16.40 -9.95 6.22
N TRP A 439 -15.16 -10.04 5.75
CA TRP A 439 -14.83 -10.69 4.48
C TRP A 439 -15.21 -12.16 4.53
N PHE A 440 -14.94 -12.84 5.65
CA PHE A 440 -15.37 -14.21 5.89
C PHE A 440 -16.90 -14.33 5.84
N ILE A 441 -17.64 -13.58 6.66
CA ILE A 441 -19.12 -13.62 6.70
C ILE A 441 -19.72 -13.26 5.34
N ALA A 442 -19.21 -12.22 4.67
CA ALA A 442 -19.69 -11.80 3.36
C ALA A 442 -19.38 -12.82 2.25
N SER A 443 -18.21 -13.48 2.31
CA SER A 443 -17.84 -14.54 1.36
C SER A 443 -18.73 -15.76 1.54
N TRP A 444 -19.01 -16.15 2.79
CA TRP A 444 -19.93 -17.25 3.09
C TRP A 444 -21.37 -16.92 2.72
N ALA A 445 -21.86 -15.72 3.05
CA ALA A 445 -23.20 -15.27 2.65
C ALA A 445 -23.34 -15.17 1.13
N GLY A 446 -22.33 -14.66 0.43
CA GLY A 446 -22.28 -14.61 -1.02
C GLY A 446 -22.24 -15.99 -1.66
N ALA A 447 -21.43 -16.91 -1.13
CA ALA A 447 -21.34 -18.29 -1.61
C ALA A 447 -22.66 -19.05 -1.39
N ALA A 448 -23.28 -18.91 -0.21
CA ALA A 448 -24.57 -19.50 0.11
C ALA A 448 -25.68 -18.93 -0.78
N GLY A 449 -25.74 -17.60 -0.93
CA GLY A 449 -26.70 -16.92 -1.79
C GLY A 449 -26.54 -17.28 -3.27
N ALA A 450 -25.31 -17.32 -3.79
CA ALA A 450 -25.04 -17.70 -5.18
C ALA A 450 -25.34 -19.19 -5.44
N SER A 451 -25.13 -20.06 -4.46
CA SER A 451 -25.48 -21.48 -4.53
C SER A 451 -26.99 -21.67 -4.51
N ALA A 452 -27.70 -20.95 -3.62
CA ALA A 452 -29.15 -20.94 -3.56
C ALA A 452 -29.77 -20.37 -4.84
N SER A 453 -29.26 -19.26 -5.37
CA SER A 453 -29.73 -18.70 -6.65
C SER A 453 -29.53 -19.70 -7.77
N ARG A 454 -28.35 -20.32 -7.91
CA ARG A 454 -28.11 -21.35 -8.94
C ARG A 454 -29.05 -22.55 -8.83
N TYR A 455 -29.33 -23.01 -7.61
CA TYR A 455 -30.26 -24.10 -7.37
C TYR A 455 -31.70 -23.71 -7.76
N PHE A 456 -32.17 -22.55 -7.30
CA PHE A 456 -33.54 -22.11 -7.56
C PHE A 456 -33.77 -21.68 -9.00
N ARG A 457 -32.78 -21.06 -9.66
CA ARG A 457 -32.88 -20.63 -11.06
C ARG A 457 -33.13 -21.83 -12.01
N ARG A 458 -32.70 -23.05 -11.64
CA ARG A 458 -33.02 -24.29 -12.39
C ARG A 458 -34.50 -24.65 -12.37
N LYS A 459 -35.24 -24.26 -11.33
CA LYS A 459 -36.68 -24.55 -11.16
C LYS A 459 -37.57 -23.33 -11.41
N HIS A 460 -37.09 -22.14 -11.06
CA HIS A 460 -37.80 -20.86 -11.11
C HIS A 460 -36.85 -19.75 -11.59
N PRO A 461 -36.71 -19.55 -12.91
CA PRO A 461 -35.72 -18.64 -13.49
C PRO A 461 -35.86 -17.18 -13.03
N VAL A 462 -37.10 -16.73 -12.82
CA VAL A 462 -37.44 -15.35 -12.45
C VAL A 462 -37.09 -15.03 -10.99
N TRP A 463 -37.18 -16.02 -10.09
CA TRP A 463 -37.08 -15.80 -8.64
C TRP A 463 -35.74 -16.22 -8.04
N GLY A 464 -34.87 -16.89 -8.82
CA GLY A 464 -33.61 -17.44 -8.32
C GLY A 464 -32.72 -16.40 -7.63
N ASP A 465 -32.59 -15.21 -8.20
CA ASP A 465 -31.72 -14.16 -7.66
C ASP A 465 -32.28 -13.53 -6.38
N THR A 466 -33.60 -13.30 -6.34
CA THR A 466 -34.29 -12.80 -5.15
C THR A 466 -34.16 -13.78 -3.99
N PHE A 467 -34.27 -15.08 -4.27
CA PHE A 467 -34.10 -16.13 -3.28
C PHE A 467 -32.65 -16.25 -2.79
N GLY A 468 -31.68 -16.13 -3.71
CA GLY A 468 -30.26 -16.07 -3.36
C GLY A 468 -29.92 -14.88 -2.45
N ALA A 469 -30.48 -13.70 -2.73
CA ALA A 469 -30.32 -12.52 -1.88
C ALA A 469 -30.93 -12.72 -0.48
N PHE A 470 -32.11 -13.35 -0.40
CA PHE A 470 -32.75 -13.68 0.88
C PHE A 470 -31.90 -14.63 1.74
N ILE A 471 -31.34 -15.68 1.13
CA ILE A 471 -30.45 -16.62 1.85
C ILE A 471 -29.17 -15.93 2.32
N ALA A 472 -28.55 -15.10 1.49
CA ALA A 472 -27.38 -14.31 1.89
C ALA A 472 -27.70 -13.41 3.09
N PHE A 473 -28.87 -12.75 3.08
CA PHE A 473 -29.34 -11.93 4.20
C PHE A 473 -29.56 -12.75 5.48
N ALA A 474 -30.19 -13.92 5.37
CA ALA A 474 -30.42 -14.81 6.51
C ALA A 474 -29.10 -15.27 7.17
N VAL A 475 -28.08 -15.61 6.38
CA VAL A 475 -26.74 -15.97 6.88
C VAL A 475 -26.10 -14.81 7.65
N VAL A 476 -26.19 -13.59 7.12
CA VAL A 476 -25.69 -12.38 7.81
C VAL A 476 -26.45 -12.17 9.12
N LEU A 477 -27.78 -12.31 9.12
CA LEU A 477 -28.61 -12.13 10.30
C LEU A 477 -28.24 -13.13 11.41
N VAL A 478 -28.07 -14.41 11.07
CA VAL A 478 -27.63 -15.44 12.02
C VAL A 478 -26.26 -15.10 12.60
N ALA A 479 -25.30 -14.68 11.76
CA ALA A 479 -23.97 -14.30 12.22
C ALA A 479 -24.01 -13.09 13.18
N VAL A 480 -24.86 -12.10 12.91
CA VAL A 480 -25.08 -10.94 13.81
C VAL A 480 -25.67 -11.39 15.14
N VAL A 481 -26.72 -12.21 15.12
CA VAL A 481 -27.36 -12.73 16.34
C VAL A 481 -26.35 -13.55 17.16
N ALA A 482 -25.58 -14.44 16.52
CA ALA A 482 -24.55 -15.22 17.19
C ALA A 482 -23.47 -14.32 17.81
N THR A 483 -23.04 -13.27 17.10
CA THR A 483 -22.07 -12.29 17.63
C THR A 483 -22.64 -11.56 18.83
N MET A 484 -23.91 -11.14 18.79
CA MET A 484 -24.59 -10.52 19.92
C MET A 484 -24.67 -11.46 21.13
N TYR A 485 -24.92 -12.76 20.93
CA TYR A 485 -24.89 -13.76 22.00
C TYR A 485 -23.52 -13.88 22.65
N VAL A 486 -22.46 -13.94 21.84
CA VAL A 486 -21.07 -14.02 22.34
C VAL A 486 -20.71 -12.76 23.13
N VAL A 487 -21.06 -11.58 22.61
CA VAL A 487 -20.80 -10.30 23.28
C VAL A 487 -21.60 -10.21 24.59
N ALA A 488 -22.88 -10.56 24.58
CA ALA A 488 -23.71 -10.56 25.80
C ALA A 488 -23.15 -11.50 26.87
N GLY A 489 -22.73 -12.71 26.47
CA GLY A 489 -22.09 -13.67 27.37
C GLY A 489 -20.77 -13.14 27.95
N PHE A 490 -19.94 -12.48 27.13
CA PHE A 490 -18.67 -11.89 27.57
C PHE A 490 -18.87 -10.79 28.63
N PHE A 491 -19.94 -9.99 28.51
CA PHE A 491 -20.25 -8.93 29.48
C PHE A 491 -21.11 -9.41 30.67
N GLY A 492 -21.38 -10.71 30.80
CA GLY A 492 -22.23 -11.25 31.87
C GLY A 492 -23.68 -10.75 31.81
N LEU A 493 -24.11 -10.23 30.66
CA LEU A 493 -25.51 -9.88 30.43
C LEU A 493 -26.28 -11.18 30.31
N ALA A 494 -27.32 -11.36 31.14
CA ALA A 494 -28.19 -12.53 31.04
C ALA A 494 -28.66 -12.66 29.58
N PRO A 495 -28.49 -13.85 28.95
CA PRO A 495 -28.93 -14.05 27.58
C PRO A 495 -30.42 -13.68 27.51
N PHE A 496 -30.80 -12.98 26.44
CA PHE A 496 -32.08 -12.30 26.23
C PHE A 496 -33.31 -12.93 26.93
N PRO A 497 -34.33 -12.12 27.29
CA PRO A 497 -35.58 -12.62 27.87
C PRO A 497 -36.14 -13.83 27.11
N HIS A 498 -36.65 -14.81 27.86
CA HIS A 498 -37.00 -16.18 27.41
C HIS A 498 -37.81 -16.29 26.10
N TRP A 499 -38.47 -15.22 25.63
CA TRP A 499 -39.26 -15.18 24.38
C TRP A 499 -38.43 -15.18 23.09
N LEU A 500 -37.10 -15.03 23.17
CA LEU A 500 -36.19 -15.16 22.02
C LEU A 500 -35.60 -16.56 21.87
N LYS A 501 -35.91 -17.52 22.76
CA LYS A 501 -35.50 -18.91 22.57
C LYS A 501 -36.21 -19.48 21.34
N ILE A 502 -35.45 -20.13 20.46
CA ILE A 502 -35.98 -20.83 19.28
C ILE A 502 -37.11 -21.81 19.65
N GLU A 503 -37.03 -22.43 20.84
CA GLU A 503 -38.07 -23.30 21.41
C GLU A 503 -39.42 -22.60 21.59
N THR A 504 -39.44 -21.29 21.87
CA THR A 504 -40.68 -20.50 22.02
C THR A 504 -41.32 -20.20 20.67
N TRP A 505 -40.51 -20.04 19.62
CA TRP A 505 -41.01 -19.87 18.24
C TRP A 505 -41.51 -21.19 17.66
N PHE A 506 -40.84 -22.31 17.93
CA PHE A 506 -41.30 -23.64 17.50
C PHE A 506 -42.59 -24.04 18.21
N SER A 507 -42.75 -23.74 19.49
CA SER A 507 -44.01 -24.02 20.20
C SER A 507 -45.17 -23.13 19.73
N LEU A 508 -44.91 -21.88 19.33
CA LEU A 508 -45.90 -21.00 18.69
C LEU A 508 -46.29 -21.43 17.26
N LEU A 509 -45.37 -22.05 16.51
CA LEU A 509 -45.63 -22.61 15.18
C LEU A 509 -46.32 -23.98 15.23
N GLN A 510 -46.14 -24.76 16.30
CA GLN A 510 -46.88 -26.01 16.53
C GLN A 510 -48.27 -25.78 17.14
N ALA A 511 -48.49 -24.63 17.78
CA ALA A 511 -49.79 -24.25 18.36
C ALA A 511 -50.75 -23.58 17.35
N LYS A 512 -50.35 -23.47 16.08
CA LYS A 512 -51.19 -23.12 14.93
C LYS A 512 -51.21 -24.29 13.97
#